data_AF-A0A9N8X2F7-F1
#
_entry.id   AF-A0A9N8X2F7-F1
#
_cell.length_a   1.000
_cell.length_b   1.000
_cell.length_c   1.000
_cell.angle_alpha   90.00
_cell.angle_beta   90.00
_cell.angle_gamma   90.00
#
_symmetry.space_group_name_H-M   'P 1'
#
loop_
_entity.id
_entity.type
_entity.pdbx_description
1 polymer ?
#
loop_
_entity_poly.entity_id
_entity_poly.type
_entity_poly.pdbx_seq_one_letter_code
_entity_poly.pdbx_strand_id
1 'polypeptide(L)'
;MQTPGYRTLTDTTQDTTQNWNDNHYRDQYTASAAWLHPWLGGFTAGYTRSNLFNGQTSQRVTGSWGRTFKYATVNLNIEHALGGGASGSTGNSIYLTATIPFGKRSVKTYVNSTDGNARVGATYSEVVSDELNYTLNGELQPNNGAASSSATASITPHYTQMNVGVSQNGTNSTSYNAELRGGVVAHKHGVTFSPYPVSDTFGIAKTSDVAGVKISTPQGPVWTDFWGQAVIPTEAAYSTSRIEVSGKTLPRNVDIGNGFAQVNPGRGSVNYVNFDIVKVRRILLRAIDKRGQVLPKNASVLDKDDNYLTTVLDDGNIFLNGNEGEELKVVDLDGNRCSLEYKLAEKPDLKSYFENAEAVCR
;
A
#
# COMPACT_ATOMS: atom_id res chain seq x y z
N MET A 1 -7.00 -29.83 26.51
CA MET A 1 -6.17 -30.46 27.55
C MET A 1 -5.69 -31.79 26.99
N GLN A 2 -4.43 -31.91 26.63
CA GLN A 2 -3.85 -33.18 26.17
C GLN A 2 -3.36 -33.93 27.41
N THR A 3 -3.93 -35.10 27.68
CA THR A 3 -3.50 -35.98 28.76
C THR A 3 -2.42 -36.95 28.27
N PRO A 4 -1.54 -37.45 29.15
CA PRO A 4 -0.64 -38.54 28.81
C PRO A 4 -1.42 -39.72 28.21
N GLY A 5 -1.13 -40.08 26.95
CA GLY A 5 -1.81 -41.17 26.23
C GLY A 5 -2.95 -40.76 25.29
N TYR A 6 -3.36 -39.48 25.22
CA TYR A 6 -4.31 -39.01 24.21
C TYR A 6 -3.66 -39.02 22.83
N ARG A 7 -4.27 -39.70 21.84
CA ARG A 7 -3.78 -39.80 20.45
C ARG A 7 -4.81 -39.26 19.48
N THR A 8 -4.37 -38.48 18.51
CA THR A 8 -5.19 -38.05 17.37
C THR A 8 -4.96 -38.95 16.17
N LEU A 9 -5.89 -38.95 15.20
CA LEU A 9 -5.78 -39.71 13.93
C LEU A 9 -4.55 -39.32 13.10
N THR A 10 -3.93 -38.17 13.39
CA THR A 10 -2.68 -37.71 12.77
C THR A 10 -1.42 -38.27 13.46
N ASP A 11 -1.52 -38.82 14.68
CA ASP A 11 -0.38 -39.36 15.44
C ASP A 11 -0.07 -40.83 15.13
N THR A 12 -0.88 -41.49 14.29
CA THR A 12 -0.74 -42.93 13.96
C THR A 12 0.46 -43.28 13.08
N THR A 13 1.15 -42.29 12.50
CA THR A 13 2.29 -42.52 11.57
C THR A 13 3.66 -42.24 12.18
N GLN A 14 3.75 -41.80 13.45
CA GLN A 14 5.03 -41.56 14.12
C GLN A 14 5.30 -42.64 15.18
N ASP A 15 6.47 -43.27 15.10
CA ASP A 15 6.93 -44.24 16.09
C ASP A 15 7.44 -43.52 17.33
N THR A 16 6.61 -43.45 18.38
CA THR A 16 6.89 -42.67 19.59
C THR A 16 7.33 -43.60 20.71
N THR A 17 8.65 -43.66 20.96
CA THR A 17 9.21 -44.12 22.23
C THR A 17 8.79 -43.19 23.38
N GLN A 18 8.97 -43.64 24.62
CA GLN A 18 8.47 -43.12 25.91
C GLN A 18 8.53 -41.59 26.18
N ASN A 19 9.19 -40.78 25.34
CA ASN A 19 9.50 -39.36 25.59
C ASN A 19 8.66 -38.36 24.76
N TRP A 20 7.64 -38.80 24.02
CA TRP A 20 6.87 -37.93 23.10
C TRP A 20 6.11 -36.79 23.79
N ASN A 21 5.70 -36.97 25.04
CA ASN A 21 4.92 -35.97 25.78
C ASN A 21 5.77 -34.99 26.59
N ASP A 22 7.08 -35.21 26.71
CA ASP A 22 7.95 -34.49 27.65
C ASP A 22 7.98 -32.97 27.42
N ASN A 23 7.88 -32.55 26.16
CA ASN A 23 7.90 -31.13 25.77
C ASN A 23 6.50 -30.51 25.61
N HIS A 24 5.42 -31.22 25.93
CA HIS A 24 4.06 -30.67 25.89
C HIS A 24 3.73 -29.94 27.20
N TYR A 25 2.99 -28.83 27.10
CA TYR A 25 2.48 -28.11 28.27
C TYR A 25 1.42 -28.94 28.98
N ARG A 26 1.68 -29.26 30.25
CA ARG A 26 0.70 -29.91 31.13
C ARG A 26 -0.28 -28.89 31.69
N ASP A 27 0.24 -27.83 32.31
CA ASP A 27 -0.53 -26.77 32.95
C ASP A 27 0.02 -25.41 32.53
N GLN A 28 -0.86 -24.46 32.17
CA GLN A 28 -0.48 -23.08 31.89
C GLN A 28 -1.46 -22.13 32.58
N TYR A 29 -0.91 -21.23 33.39
CA TYR A 29 -1.66 -20.19 34.09
C TYR A 29 -1.12 -18.83 33.66
N THR A 30 -2.01 -17.99 33.16
CA THR A 30 -1.69 -16.62 32.76
C THR A 30 -2.66 -15.66 33.44
N ALA A 31 -2.12 -14.68 34.14
CA ALA A 31 -2.88 -13.58 34.71
C ALA A 31 -2.29 -12.26 34.20
N SER A 32 -3.13 -11.34 33.72
CA SER A 32 -2.70 -10.00 33.32
C SER A 32 -3.70 -8.95 33.76
N ALA A 33 -3.19 -7.77 34.06
CA ALA A 33 -3.98 -6.60 34.40
C ALA A 33 -3.46 -5.41 33.58
N ALA A 34 -4.37 -4.61 33.05
CA ALA A 34 -4.05 -3.39 32.33
C ALA A 34 -4.83 -2.22 32.95
N TRP A 35 -4.16 -1.09 33.13
CA TRP A 35 -4.76 0.13 33.64
C TRP A 35 -4.37 1.31 32.75
N LEU A 36 -5.36 2.00 32.21
CA LEU A 36 -5.16 3.19 31.39
C LEU A 36 -5.56 4.43 32.16
N HIS A 37 -4.63 5.36 32.32
CA HIS A 37 -4.89 6.64 32.95
C HIS A 37 -4.63 7.80 31.96
N PRO A 38 -5.59 8.73 31.76
CA PRO A 38 -5.43 9.84 30.81
C PRO A 38 -4.15 10.68 30.90
N TRP A 39 -3.56 10.85 32.09
CA TRP A 39 -2.34 11.63 32.31
C TRP A 39 -1.10 10.78 32.58
N LEU A 40 -1.21 9.55 33.09
CA LEU A 40 -0.04 8.72 33.41
C LEU A 40 0.31 7.72 32.30
N GLY A 41 -0.60 7.50 31.33
CA GLY A 41 -0.43 6.53 30.26
C GLY A 41 -1.05 5.17 30.60
N GLY A 42 -0.72 4.16 29.80
CA GLY A 42 -1.14 2.78 29.98
C GLY A 42 -0.10 1.98 30.74
N PHE A 43 -0.53 1.20 31.72
CA PHE A 43 0.28 0.24 32.46
C PHE A 43 -0.29 -1.15 32.24
N THR A 44 0.57 -2.14 32.01
CA THR A 44 0.17 -3.55 32.01
C THR A 44 1.11 -4.36 32.87
N ALA A 45 0.58 -5.28 33.66
CA ALA A 45 1.36 -6.27 34.38
C ALA A 45 0.83 -7.67 34.04
N GLY A 46 1.72 -8.63 33.91
CA GLY A 46 1.40 -10.00 33.55
C GLY A 46 2.25 -10.99 34.35
N TYR A 47 1.67 -12.14 34.65
CA TYR A 47 2.34 -13.31 35.21
C TYR A 47 1.94 -14.53 34.39
N THR A 48 2.92 -15.28 33.91
CA THR A 48 2.70 -16.55 33.21
C THR A 48 3.51 -17.63 33.88
N ARG A 49 2.85 -18.75 34.20
CA ARG A 49 3.48 -19.98 34.67
C ARG A 49 3.08 -21.12 33.74
N SER A 50 4.07 -21.84 33.24
CA SER A 50 3.88 -23.03 32.42
C SER A 50 4.66 -24.20 33.01
N ASN A 51 4.00 -25.35 33.11
CA ASN A 51 4.59 -26.60 33.54
C ASN A 51 4.55 -27.57 32.36
N LEU A 52 5.69 -28.16 32.01
CA LEU A 52 5.81 -29.20 31.00
C LEU A 52 5.63 -30.59 31.65
N PHE A 53 5.28 -31.60 30.86
CA PHE A 53 5.15 -32.97 31.38
C PHE A 53 6.47 -33.56 31.89
N ASN A 54 7.62 -33.11 31.37
CA ASN A 54 8.96 -33.46 31.87
C ASN A 54 9.32 -32.81 33.23
N GLY A 55 8.40 -32.07 33.86
CA GLY A 55 8.61 -31.41 35.14
C GLY A 55 9.30 -30.05 35.08
N GLN A 56 9.76 -29.59 33.91
CA GLN A 56 10.29 -28.25 33.74
C GLN A 56 9.17 -27.21 33.92
N THR A 57 9.42 -26.24 34.79
CA THR A 57 8.48 -25.17 35.11
C THR A 57 9.09 -23.84 34.67
N SER A 58 8.45 -23.11 33.76
CA SER A 58 8.84 -21.75 33.39
C SER A 58 7.88 -20.73 33.97
N GLN A 59 8.41 -19.76 34.69
CA GLN A 59 7.65 -18.66 35.30
C GLN A 59 8.20 -17.32 34.83
N ARG A 60 7.32 -16.41 34.43
CA ARG A 60 7.69 -15.10 33.90
C ARG A 60 6.74 -14.03 34.41
N VAL A 61 7.30 -12.90 34.80
CA VAL A 61 6.56 -11.66 35.09
C VAL A 61 6.89 -10.66 33.99
N THR A 62 5.86 -10.04 33.44
CA THR A 62 6.00 -8.96 32.46
C THR A 62 5.35 -7.69 32.98
N GLY A 63 5.97 -6.55 32.69
CA GLY A 63 5.46 -5.23 32.98
C GLY A 63 5.64 -4.36 31.75
N SER A 64 4.64 -3.57 31.37
CA SER A 64 4.79 -2.54 30.36
C SER A 64 4.17 -1.22 30.82
N TRP A 65 4.76 -0.14 30.37
CA TRP A 65 4.23 1.20 30.50
C TRP A 65 4.41 1.94 29.19
N GLY A 66 3.39 2.66 28.75
CA GLY A 66 3.43 3.40 27.49
C GLY A 66 2.65 4.71 27.57
N ARG A 67 3.23 5.78 27.01
CA ARG A 67 2.56 7.08 26.90
C ARG A 67 2.92 7.79 25.60
N THR A 68 1.89 8.28 24.93
CA THR A 68 2.02 9.21 23.80
C THR A 68 1.89 10.65 24.29
N PHE A 69 2.98 11.40 24.13
CA PHE A 69 3.04 12.85 24.28
C PHE A 69 2.78 13.52 22.93
N LYS A 70 2.64 14.85 22.93
CA LYS A 70 2.35 15.65 21.72
C LYS A 70 3.31 15.38 20.54
N TYR A 71 4.58 15.09 20.82
CA TYR A 71 5.62 14.91 19.80
C TYR A 71 6.41 13.60 19.94
N ALA A 72 6.14 12.77 20.95
CA ALA A 72 6.93 11.57 21.20
C ALA A 72 6.07 10.49 21.86
N THR A 73 6.32 9.23 21.55
CA THR A 73 5.75 8.09 22.28
C THR A 73 6.87 7.37 23.00
N VAL A 74 6.70 7.16 24.30
CA VAL A 74 7.68 6.46 25.15
C VAL A 74 7.04 5.19 25.67
N ASN A 75 7.74 4.07 25.52
CA ASN A 75 7.32 2.77 26.00
C ASN A 75 8.46 2.10 26.79
N LEU A 76 8.16 1.55 27.96
CA LEU A 76 9.04 0.76 28.79
C LEU A 76 8.43 -0.63 28.95
N ASN A 77 9.19 -1.68 28.67
CA ASN A 77 8.81 -3.07 28.89
C ASN A 77 9.87 -3.73 29.77
N ILE A 78 9.44 -4.57 30.70
CA ILE A 78 10.30 -5.30 31.63
C ILE A 78 9.78 -6.74 31.65
N GLU A 79 10.66 -7.71 31.45
CA GLU A 79 10.37 -9.13 31.63
C GLU A 79 11.40 -9.71 32.60
N HIS A 80 10.91 -10.51 33.54
CA HIS A 80 11.73 -11.19 34.54
C HIS A 80 11.32 -12.65 34.61
N ALA A 81 12.23 -13.56 34.27
CA ALA A 81 12.01 -14.99 34.43
C ALA A 81 12.30 -15.39 35.88
N LEU A 82 11.30 -15.95 36.56
CA LEU A 82 11.37 -16.38 37.96
C LEU A 82 11.89 -17.81 38.13
N GLY A 83 12.06 -18.57 37.04
CA GLY A 83 12.61 -19.94 37.05
C GLY A 83 12.37 -20.72 35.76
N GLY A 84 13.13 -21.81 35.56
CA GLY A 84 12.90 -22.81 34.51
C GLY A 84 13.93 -22.91 33.38
N GLY A 85 14.96 -22.07 33.36
CA GLY A 85 16.03 -22.16 32.36
C GLY A 85 17.05 -23.24 32.72
N ALA A 86 17.26 -24.21 31.83
CA ALA A 86 18.49 -25.00 31.88
C ALA A 86 19.68 -24.07 31.58
N SER A 87 20.62 -23.98 32.53
CA SER A 87 21.95 -23.38 32.38
C SER A 87 22.02 -21.89 31.99
N GLY A 88 22.16 -21.01 33.00
CA GLY A 88 23.08 -19.86 32.93
C GLY A 88 22.53 -18.48 32.53
N SER A 89 21.27 -18.34 32.08
CA SER A 89 20.67 -17.03 31.83
C SER A 89 19.52 -16.74 32.81
N THR A 90 19.51 -15.53 33.38
CA THR A 90 18.48 -15.08 34.32
C THR A 90 17.13 -14.79 33.66
N GLY A 91 17.08 -14.70 32.32
CA GLY A 91 15.87 -14.39 31.55
C GLY A 91 15.33 -12.99 31.84
N ASN A 92 16.20 -12.06 32.21
CA ASN A 92 15.83 -10.69 32.57
C ASN A 92 15.97 -9.81 31.34
N SER A 93 14.90 -9.13 30.93
CA SER A 93 14.97 -8.14 29.86
C SER A 93 14.28 -6.84 30.22
N ILE A 94 14.90 -5.71 29.85
CA ILE A 94 14.36 -4.37 30.01
C ILE A 94 14.48 -3.67 28.66
N TYR A 95 13.37 -3.19 28.12
CA TYR A 95 13.30 -2.52 26.83
C TYR A 95 12.62 -1.16 26.96
N LEU A 96 13.39 -0.09 26.90
CA LEU A 96 12.91 1.28 26.84
C LEU A 96 13.00 1.78 25.39
N THR A 97 11.95 2.43 24.90
CA THR A 97 11.90 3.00 23.55
C THR A 97 11.25 4.38 23.59
N ALA A 98 11.83 5.33 22.86
CA ALA A 98 11.23 6.63 22.57
C ALA A 98 11.18 6.85 21.06
N THR A 99 9.99 7.11 20.52
CA THR A 99 9.76 7.35 19.09
C THR A 99 9.22 8.75 18.86
N ILE A 100 9.88 9.51 17.99
CA ILE A 100 9.53 10.88 17.60
C ILE A 100 9.16 10.88 16.11
N PRO A 101 7.87 11.04 15.76
CA PRO A 101 7.44 11.18 14.37
C PRO A 101 7.60 12.63 13.87
N PHE A 102 8.15 12.77 12.67
CA PHE A 102 8.33 14.01 11.90
C PHE A 102 7.64 13.87 10.52
N GLY A 103 6.31 13.76 10.52
CA GLY A 103 5.52 13.57 9.30
C GLY A 103 5.80 12.21 8.66
N LYS A 104 6.49 12.19 7.51
CA LYS A 104 6.89 10.96 6.81
C LYS A 104 8.18 10.33 7.34
N ARG A 105 8.83 10.96 8.31
CA ARG A 105 10.07 10.49 8.95
C ARG A 105 9.79 10.13 10.40
N SER A 106 10.54 9.21 10.97
CA SER A 106 10.50 8.93 12.40
C SER A 106 11.88 8.55 12.92
N VAL A 107 12.22 9.08 14.09
CA VAL A 107 13.42 8.68 14.84
C VAL A 107 12.96 7.91 16.07
N LYS A 108 13.41 6.66 16.18
CA LYS A 108 13.21 5.81 17.34
C LYS A 108 14.55 5.61 18.02
N THR A 109 14.64 5.89 19.31
CA THR A 109 15.78 5.49 20.13
C THR A 109 15.33 4.43 21.10
N TYR A 110 16.18 3.45 21.37
CA TYR A 110 15.87 2.38 22.31
C TYR A 110 17.07 1.98 23.12
N VAL A 111 16.79 1.47 24.32
CA VAL A 111 17.74 0.83 25.20
C VAL A 111 17.16 -0.53 25.53
N ASN A 112 17.88 -1.59 25.19
CA ASN A 112 17.55 -2.95 25.57
C ASN A 112 18.63 -3.48 26.51
N SER A 113 18.26 -4.11 27.61
CA SER A 113 19.18 -4.88 28.44
C SER A 113 18.65 -6.30 28.56
N THR A 114 19.44 -7.29 28.21
CA THR A 114 19.07 -8.71 28.37
C THR A 114 20.18 -9.42 29.12
N ASP A 115 19.86 -9.98 30.28
CA ASP A 115 20.81 -10.70 31.16
C ASP A 115 22.11 -9.92 31.41
N GLY A 116 21.97 -8.62 31.69
CA GLY A 116 23.09 -7.71 31.96
C GLY A 116 23.79 -7.15 30.72
N ASN A 117 23.48 -7.65 29.52
CA ASN A 117 23.99 -7.11 28.26
C ASN A 117 23.10 -5.97 27.77
N ALA A 118 23.55 -4.74 27.96
CA ALA A 118 22.88 -3.54 27.46
C ALA A 118 23.23 -3.26 26.00
N ARG A 119 22.26 -2.79 25.22
CA ARG A 119 22.34 -2.34 23.84
C ARG A 119 21.58 -1.04 23.74
N VAL A 120 22.19 -0.04 23.12
CA VAL A 120 21.58 1.27 22.89
C VAL A 120 21.57 1.51 21.40
N GLY A 121 20.40 1.80 20.84
CA GLY A 121 20.27 1.98 19.40
C GLY A 121 19.39 3.16 19.03
N ALA A 122 19.59 3.61 17.79
CA ALA A 122 18.77 4.59 17.12
C ALA A 122 18.39 4.06 15.74
N THR A 123 17.11 4.20 15.42
CA THR A 123 16.51 3.82 14.15
C THR A 123 15.90 5.06 13.52
N TYR A 124 16.32 5.38 12.31
CA TYR A 124 15.72 6.38 11.45
C TYR A 124 14.91 5.68 10.36
N SER A 125 13.64 6.01 10.23
CA SER A 125 12.78 5.49 9.16
C SER A 125 12.17 6.64 8.38
N GLU A 126 12.10 6.50 7.06
CA GLU A 126 11.47 7.48 6.17
C GLU A 126 10.65 6.80 5.09
N VAL A 127 9.43 7.31 4.90
CA VAL A 127 8.54 6.96 3.79
C VAL A 127 8.72 8.01 2.71
N VAL A 128 9.48 7.69 1.66
CA VAL A 128 9.78 8.62 0.57
C VAL A 128 8.56 8.79 -0.34
N SER A 129 7.96 7.66 -0.73
CA SER A 129 6.72 7.60 -1.51
C SER A 129 5.87 6.41 -1.06
N ASP A 130 4.71 6.20 -1.67
CA ASP A 130 3.88 5.03 -1.35
C ASP A 130 4.56 3.71 -1.79
N GLU A 131 5.57 3.82 -2.66
CA GLU A 131 6.31 2.72 -3.25
C GLU A 131 7.69 2.52 -2.61
N LEU A 132 8.23 3.50 -1.88
CA LEU A 132 9.59 3.43 -1.32
C LEU A 132 9.63 3.91 0.12
N ASN A 133 10.08 3.02 1.00
CA ASN A 133 10.47 3.36 2.37
C ASN A 133 11.83 2.75 2.70
N TYR A 134 12.56 3.39 3.60
CA TYR A 134 13.83 2.86 4.08
C TYR A 134 14.00 3.11 5.58
N THR A 135 14.76 2.23 6.21
CA THR A 135 15.09 2.27 7.63
C THR A 135 16.59 2.08 7.80
N LEU A 136 17.19 2.96 8.58
CA LEU A 136 18.59 2.89 9.00
C LEU A 136 18.60 2.68 10.51
N ASN A 137 19.34 1.70 10.99
CA ASN A 137 19.47 1.40 12.41
C ASN A 137 20.95 1.28 12.77
N GLY A 138 21.35 1.98 13.82
CA GLY A 138 22.66 1.86 14.44
C GLY A 138 22.49 1.51 15.91
N GLU A 139 23.22 0.52 16.39
CA GLU A 139 23.21 0.06 17.77
C GLU A 139 24.65 -0.08 18.29
N LEU A 140 24.83 0.21 19.57
CA LEU A 140 26.07 0.03 20.30
C LEU A 140 25.80 -0.84 21.52
N GLN A 141 26.67 -1.81 21.77
CA GLN A 141 26.67 -2.63 22.96
C GLN A 141 27.78 -2.14 23.91
N PRO A 142 27.46 -1.35 24.95
CA PRO A 142 28.48 -0.66 25.75
C PRO A 142 29.42 -1.61 26.50
N ASN A 143 28.94 -2.82 26.84
CA ASN A 143 29.73 -3.78 27.63
C ASN A 143 30.91 -4.40 26.87
N ASN A 144 30.82 -4.54 25.54
CA ASN A 144 31.87 -5.14 24.71
C ASN A 144 32.36 -4.19 23.59
N GLY A 145 31.80 -2.98 23.50
CA GLY A 145 32.12 -1.99 22.47
C GLY A 145 31.69 -2.39 21.07
N ALA A 146 30.90 -3.46 20.91
CA ALA A 146 30.44 -3.90 19.61
C ALA A 146 29.40 -2.93 19.05
N ALA A 147 29.67 -2.40 17.86
CA ALA A 147 28.70 -1.61 17.11
C ALA A 147 28.04 -2.50 16.05
N SER A 148 26.74 -2.34 15.86
CA SER A 148 25.99 -2.92 14.76
C SER A 148 25.30 -1.83 13.97
N SER A 149 25.22 -2.03 12.67
CA SER A 149 24.51 -1.13 11.77
C SER A 149 23.68 -1.95 10.80
N SER A 150 22.55 -1.41 10.39
CA SER A 150 21.67 -2.07 9.43
C SER A 150 20.94 -1.03 8.61
N ALA A 151 20.76 -1.35 7.34
CA ALA A 151 19.96 -0.56 6.41
C ALA A 151 19.00 -1.50 5.72
N THR A 152 17.73 -1.13 5.64
CA THR A 152 16.71 -1.88 4.92
C THR A 152 15.92 -0.92 4.05
N ALA A 153 15.68 -1.30 2.80
CA ALA A 153 14.82 -0.58 1.88
C ALA A 153 13.70 -1.51 1.40
N SER A 154 12.48 -1.02 1.47
CA SER A 154 11.29 -1.71 0.98
C SER A 154 10.76 -0.94 -0.22
N ILE A 155 10.68 -1.62 -1.35
CA ILE A 155 10.29 -1.07 -2.65
C ILE A 155 9.06 -1.84 -3.12
N THR A 156 8.01 -1.16 -3.56
CA THR A 156 6.77 -1.77 -4.06
C THR A 156 6.56 -1.40 -5.53
N PRO A 157 7.28 -2.07 -6.47
CA PRO A 157 6.93 -2.04 -7.88
C PRO A 157 5.47 -2.43 -8.15
N HIS A 158 4.99 -2.18 -9.38
CA HIS A 158 3.58 -2.40 -9.74
C HIS A 158 3.06 -3.84 -9.54
N TYR A 159 3.95 -4.84 -9.59
CA TYR A 159 3.57 -6.25 -9.63
C TYR A 159 4.16 -7.10 -8.50
N THR A 160 5.02 -6.53 -7.65
CA THR A 160 5.70 -7.25 -6.57
C THR A 160 6.19 -6.26 -5.51
N GLN A 161 6.38 -6.71 -4.29
CA GLN A 161 7.09 -6.02 -3.22
C GLN A 161 8.47 -6.64 -3.03
N MET A 162 9.47 -5.78 -2.85
CA MET A 162 10.87 -6.15 -2.70
C MET A 162 11.43 -5.53 -1.42
N ASN A 163 11.99 -6.33 -0.54
CA ASN A 163 12.73 -5.87 0.63
C ASN A 163 14.19 -6.24 0.46
N VAL A 164 15.09 -5.26 0.56
CA VAL A 164 16.54 -5.49 0.58
C VAL A 164 17.14 -4.93 1.84
N GLY A 165 18.09 -5.64 2.43
CA GLY A 165 18.76 -5.20 3.63
C GLY A 165 20.20 -5.65 3.70
N VAL A 166 20.98 -4.86 4.41
CA VAL A 166 22.34 -5.18 4.83
C VAL A 166 22.42 -4.91 6.32
N SER A 167 23.02 -5.82 7.07
CA SER A 167 23.30 -5.62 8.48
C SER A 167 24.69 -6.11 8.82
N GLN A 168 25.42 -5.28 9.55
CA GLN A 168 26.72 -5.57 10.09
C GLN A 168 26.61 -5.68 11.61
N ASN A 169 27.00 -6.82 12.16
CA ASN A 169 27.01 -7.09 13.59
C ASN A 169 28.46 -7.24 14.07
N GLY A 170 28.98 -6.21 14.76
CA GLY A 170 30.38 -6.15 15.17
C GLY A 170 31.33 -6.05 13.96
N THR A 171 32.57 -6.52 14.12
CA THR A 171 33.61 -6.40 13.10
C THR A 171 33.64 -7.52 12.05
N ASN A 172 33.00 -8.67 12.32
CA ASN A 172 33.25 -9.90 11.56
C ASN A 172 32.00 -10.53 10.92
N SER A 173 30.80 -9.99 11.13
CA SER A 173 29.57 -10.56 10.60
C SER A 173 28.80 -9.51 9.79
N THR A 174 28.70 -9.73 8.48
CA THR A 174 27.85 -8.96 7.59
C THR A 174 26.87 -9.91 6.93
N SER A 175 25.58 -9.62 7.03
CA SER A 175 24.52 -10.36 6.37
C SER A 175 23.79 -9.46 5.38
N TYR A 176 23.40 -10.06 4.26
CA TYR A 176 22.60 -9.45 3.22
C TYR A 176 21.31 -10.23 3.09
N ASN A 177 20.18 -9.54 3.03
CA ASN A 177 18.87 -10.15 2.83
C ASN A 177 18.17 -9.51 1.64
N ALA A 178 17.50 -10.33 0.85
CA ALA A 178 16.63 -9.91 -0.23
C ALA A 178 15.37 -10.78 -0.19
N GLU A 179 14.21 -10.14 -0.22
CA GLU A 179 12.90 -10.80 -0.20
C GLU A 179 12.05 -10.23 -1.33
N LEU A 180 11.34 -11.12 -2.03
CA LEU A 180 10.31 -10.75 -3.00
C LEU A 180 8.99 -11.35 -2.54
N ARG A 181 7.94 -10.54 -2.51
CA ARG A 181 6.62 -10.92 -2.02
C ARG A 181 5.54 -10.34 -2.93
N GLY A 182 4.49 -11.09 -3.18
CA GLY A 182 3.39 -10.66 -4.05
C GLY A 182 2.37 -11.77 -4.21
N GLY A 183 1.51 -11.64 -5.22
CA GLY A 183 0.52 -12.64 -5.57
C GLY A 183 0.24 -12.71 -7.06
N VAL A 184 -0.29 -13.84 -7.51
CA VAL A 184 -0.71 -14.07 -8.89
C VAL A 184 -2.11 -14.63 -8.86
N VAL A 185 -3.02 -14.03 -9.63
CA VAL A 185 -4.42 -14.47 -9.68
C VAL A 185 -4.78 -14.82 -11.12
N ALA A 186 -5.28 -16.03 -11.32
CA ALA A 186 -5.96 -16.43 -12.55
C ALA A 186 -7.47 -16.20 -12.39
N HIS A 187 -8.06 -15.42 -13.28
CA HIS A 187 -9.49 -15.09 -13.29
C HIS A 187 -10.04 -15.08 -14.72
N LYS A 188 -11.36 -14.86 -14.87
CA LYS A 188 -12.09 -14.89 -16.16
C LYS A 188 -11.54 -13.96 -17.27
N HIS A 189 -10.62 -13.07 -16.95
CA HIS A 189 -10.05 -12.07 -17.85
C HIS A 189 -8.53 -12.22 -18.03
N GLY A 190 -7.94 -13.32 -17.53
CA GLY A 190 -6.52 -13.62 -17.69
C GLY A 190 -5.81 -13.84 -16.36
N VAL A 191 -4.53 -13.48 -16.33
CA VAL A 191 -3.66 -13.61 -15.17
C VAL A 191 -3.12 -12.22 -14.82
N THR A 192 -3.38 -11.76 -13.61
CA THR A 192 -2.92 -10.46 -13.13
C THR A 192 -2.07 -10.65 -11.87
N PHE A 193 -0.98 -9.89 -11.80
CA PHE A 193 -0.06 -9.89 -10.66
C PHE A 193 -0.50 -8.85 -9.63
N SER A 194 -0.21 -9.14 -8.36
CA SER A 194 -0.44 -8.23 -7.24
C SER A 194 0.88 -7.94 -6.53
N PRO A 195 1.18 -6.67 -6.21
CA PRO A 195 2.33 -6.33 -5.39
C PRO A 195 2.22 -6.87 -3.96
N TYR A 196 1.02 -7.23 -3.52
CA TYR A 196 0.77 -7.79 -2.20
C TYR A 196 0.30 -9.25 -2.33
N PRO A 197 0.56 -10.09 -1.31
CA PRO A 197 -0.04 -11.42 -1.25
C PRO A 197 -1.56 -11.35 -1.25
N VAL A 198 -2.17 -12.28 -1.97
CA VAL A 198 -3.63 -12.36 -2.10
C VAL A 198 -4.19 -13.22 -1.00
N SER A 199 -5.21 -12.71 -0.30
CA SER A 199 -5.91 -13.42 0.77
C SER A 199 -7.06 -14.29 0.25
N ASP A 200 -7.81 -14.95 1.15
CA ASP A 200 -8.96 -15.78 0.77
C ASP A 200 -10.10 -14.95 0.14
N THR A 201 -10.23 -13.70 0.55
CA THR A 201 -11.27 -12.76 0.12
C THR A 201 -10.61 -11.60 -0.61
N PHE A 202 -10.81 -11.50 -1.93
CA PHE A 202 -10.08 -10.56 -2.78
C PHE A 202 -10.95 -10.05 -3.94
N GLY A 203 -10.45 -9.05 -4.66
CA GLY A 203 -11.16 -8.48 -5.80
C GLY A 203 -10.28 -8.28 -7.04
N ILE A 204 -10.92 -8.07 -8.18
CA ILE A 204 -10.29 -7.68 -9.44
C ILE A 204 -10.92 -6.35 -9.89
N ALA A 205 -10.10 -5.32 -9.99
CA ALA A 205 -10.49 -4.03 -10.55
C ALA A 205 -10.15 -3.97 -12.04
N LYS A 206 -11.02 -3.39 -12.86
CA LYS A 206 -10.81 -3.16 -14.29
C LYS A 206 -11.03 -1.69 -14.67
N THR A 207 -10.16 -1.15 -15.51
CA THR A 207 -10.11 0.28 -15.91
C THR A 207 -10.27 0.47 -17.42
N SER A 208 -11.26 -0.19 -18.04
CA SER A 208 -11.54 -0.05 -19.49
C SER A 208 -10.28 -0.12 -20.39
N ASP A 209 -9.39 -1.06 -20.06
CA ASP A 209 -8.13 -1.34 -20.75
C ASP A 209 -7.10 -0.18 -20.70
N VAL A 210 -7.13 0.63 -19.63
CA VAL A 210 -6.11 1.65 -19.33
C VAL A 210 -5.08 1.09 -18.34
N ALA A 211 -3.83 1.01 -18.77
CA ALA A 211 -2.72 0.49 -17.98
C ALA A 211 -2.09 1.54 -17.05
N GLY A 212 -1.45 1.09 -15.97
CA GLY A 212 -0.68 1.92 -15.04
C GLY A 212 -1.53 2.82 -14.13
N VAL A 213 -2.84 2.60 -14.08
CA VAL A 213 -3.76 3.36 -13.22
C VAL A 213 -3.57 2.89 -11.78
N LYS A 214 -3.24 3.83 -10.89
CA LYS A 214 -3.11 3.55 -9.45
C LYS A 214 -4.49 3.51 -8.81
N ILE A 215 -4.75 2.43 -8.10
CA ILE A 215 -5.99 2.17 -7.37
C ILE A 215 -5.63 2.03 -5.88
N SER A 216 -6.23 2.85 -5.04
CA SER A 216 -6.12 2.79 -3.59
C SER A 216 -7.00 1.66 -3.06
N THR A 217 -6.42 0.77 -2.27
CA THR A 217 -7.10 -0.35 -1.62
C THR A 217 -6.80 -0.34 -0.11
N PRO A 218 -7.55 -1.10 0.72
CA PRO A 218 -7.29 -1.19 2.16
C PRO A 218 -5.87 -1.64 2.55
N GLN A 219 -5.13 -2.36 1.67
CA GLN A 219 -3.75 -2.81 1.94
C GLN A 219 -2.67 -1.87 1.41
N GLY A 220 -3.07 -0.86 0.64
CA GLY A 220 -2.15 0.01 -0.08
C GLY A 220 -2.49 0.13 -1.55
N PRO A 221 -1.70 0.90 -2.30
CA PRO A 221 -1.94 1.12 -3.72
C PRO A 221 -1.60 -0.10 -4.56
N VAL A 222 -2.44 -0.37 -5.55
CA VAL A 222 -2.19 -1.35 -6.62
C VAL A 222 -2.25 -0.64 -7.97
N TRP A 223 -1.69 -1.26 -9.01
CA TRP A 223 -1.65 -0.67 -10.34
C TRP A 223 -2.25 -1.61 -11.36
N THR A 224 -2.91 -1.03 -12.37
CA THR A 224 -3.45 -1.81 -13.46
C THR A 224 -2.34 -2.30 -14.39
N ASP A 225 -2.44 -3.57 -14.77
CA ASP A 225 -1.59 -4.20 -15.77
C ASP A 225 -1.86 -3.64 -17.17
N PHE A 226 -1.17 -4.20 -18.16
CA PHE A 226 -1.28 -3.77 -19.55
C PHE A 226 -2.64 -4.06 -20.20
N TRP A 227 -3.48 -4.89 -19.58
CA TRP A 227 -4.87 -5.11 -19.97
C TRP A 227 -5.85 -4.25 -19.14
N GLY A 228 -5.35 -3.34 -18.30
CA GLY A 228 -6.16 -2.48 -17.45
C GLY A 228 -6.79 -3.22 -16.28
N GLN A 229 -6.11 -4.23 -15.73
CA GLN A 229 -6.61 -5.04 -14.61
C GLN A 229 -5.69 -4.94 -13.39
N ALA A 230 -6.25 -4.86 -12.20
CA ALA A 230 -5.50 -4.85 -10.95
C ALA A 230 -6.13 -5.79 -9.92
N VAL A 231 -5.32 -6.49 -9.16
CA VAL A 231 -5.80 -7.32 -8.05
C VAL A 231 -5.93 -6.46 -6.79
N ILE A 232 -7.10 -6.48 -6.17
CA ILE A 232 -7.35 -5.97 -4.82
C ILE A 232 -7.01 -7.12 -3.86
N PRO A 233 -5.85 -7.08 -3.16
CA PRO A 233 -5.25 -8.28 -2.55
C PRO A 233 -6.02 -8.84 -1.36
N THR A 234 -6.68 -7.98 -0.59
CA THR A 234 -7.55 -8.41 0.50
C THR A 234 -8.70 -7.43 0.67
N GLU A 235 -9.83 -7.99 1.05
CA GLU A 235 -11.02 -7.24 1.41
C GLU A 235 -11.58 -7.82 2.71
N ALA A 236 -11.99 -6.94 3.62
CA ALA A 236 -12.52 -7.37 4.89
C ALA A 236 -13.90 -8.03 4.68
N ALA A 237 -14.00 -9.33 4.98
CA ALA A 237 -15.25 -10.07 4.84
C ALA A 237 -16.36 -9.45 5.71
N TYR A 238 -17.56 -9.34 5.14
CA TYR A 238 -18.75 -8.75 5.75
C TYR A 238 -18.58 -7.29 6.20
N SER A 239 -17.54 -6.63 5.71
CA SER A 239 -17.23 -5.24 5.98
C SER A 239 -17.10 -4.47 4.68
N THR A 240 -17.45 -3.20 4.76
CA THR A 240 -17.34 -2.34 3.61
C THR A 240 -15.90 -1.91 3.37
N SER A 241 -15.40 -2.17 2.16
CA SER A 241 -14.10 -1.69 1.70
C SER A 241 -14.28 -0.58 0.66
N ARG A 242 -13.47 0.47 0.77
CA ARG A 242 -13.39 1.57 -0.19
C ARG A 242 -12.27 1.28 -1.19
N ILE A 243 -12.58 1.38 -2.47
CA ILE A 243 -11.63 1.23 -3.57
C ILE A 243 -11.72 2.49 -4.43
N GLU A 244 -10.57 3.10 -4.73
CA GLU A 244 -10.56 4.40 -5.38
C GLU A 244 -9.46 4.54 -6.42
N VAL A 245 -9.82 4.99 -7.62
CA VAL A 245 -8.89 5.33 -8.69
C VAL A 245 -8.22 6.67 -8.40
N SER A 246 -6.89 6.69 -8.42
CA SER A 246 -6.12 7.91 -8.30
C SER A 246 -6.09 8.67 -9.64
N GLY A 247 -6.93 9.69 -9.77
CA GLY A 247 -6.99 10.54 -10.96
C GLY A 247 -5.66 11.20 -11.34
N LYS A 248 -4.72 11.36 -10.40
CA LYS A 248 -3.37 11.91 -10.65
C LYS A 248 -2.49 10.99 -11.51
N THR A 249 -2.80 9.69 -11.53
CA THR A 249 -2.03 8.69 -12.28
C THR A 249 -2.62 8.37 -13.65
N LEU A 250 -3.77 8.95 -13.98
CA LEU A 250 -4.36 8.76 -15.29
C LEU A 250 -3.53 9.45 -16.38
N PRO A 251 -3.54 8.88 -17.59
CA PRO A 251 -3.14 9.60 -18.79
C PRO A 251 -3.93 10.91 -18.93
N ARG A 252 -3.33 11.90 -19.59
CA ARG A 252 -3.91 13.25 -19.69
C ARG A 252 -5.20 13.30 -20.50
N ASN A 253 -5.41 12.33 -21.36
CA ASN A 253 -6.53 12.22 -22.27
C ASN A 253 -7.57 11.19 -21.77
N VAL A 254 -7.64 10.98 -20.47
CA VAL A 254 -8.53 10.00 -19.86
C VAL A 254 -9.40 10.68 -18.81
N ASP A 255 -10.71 10.48 -18.94
CA ASP A 255 -11.71 10.95 -17.99
C ASP A 255 -12.28 9.80 -17.16
N ILE A 256 -12.48 10.08 -15.87
CA ILE A 256 -13.11 9.16 -14.94
C ILE A 256 -14.59 9.49 -14.86
N GLY A 257 -15.45 8.54 -15.19
CA GLY A 257 -16.89 8.66 -14.89
C GLY A 257 -17.11 8.52 -13.38
N ASN A 258 -16.81 7.34 -12.84
CA ASN A 258 -16.83 7.08 -11.41
C ASN A 258 -15.52 6.42 -10.97
N GLY A 259 -14.73 7.12 -10.16
CA GLY A 259 -13.44 6.65 -9.65
C GLY A 259 -13.54 5.98 -8.27
N PHE A 260 -14.75 5.82 -7.75
CA PHE A 260 -15.00 5.33 -6.40
C PHE A 260 -15.93 4.12 -6.43
N ALA A 261 -15.52 3.06 -5.74
CA ALA A 261 -16.33 1.87 -5.56
C ALA A 261 -16.33 1.46 -4.09
N GLN A 262 -17.49 1.00 -3.65
CA GLN A 262 -17.71 0.49 -2.30
C GLN A 262 -18.19 -0.96 -2.43
N VAL A 263 -17.46 -1.88 -1.80
CA VAL A 263 -17.72 -3.32 -1.88
C VAL A 263 -17.93 -3.92 -0.49
N ASN A 264 -18.81 -4.92 -0.40
CA ASN A 264 -19.07 -5.67 0.83
C ASN A 264 -18.92 -7.17 0.53
N PRO A 265 -17.69 -7.72 0.67
CA PRO A 265 -17.38 -9.09 0.30
C PRO A 265 -18.02 -10.11 1.23
N GLY A 266 -18.42 -11.26 0.68
CA GLY A 266 -18.57 -12.48 1.49
C GLY A 266 -17.18 -13.08 1.77
N ARG A 267 -17.03 -13.84 2.86
CA ARG A 267 -15.77 -14.55 3.10
C ARG A 267 -15.49 -15.54 1.95
N GLY A 268 -14.28 -15.52 1.41
CA GLY A 268 -13.86 -16.39 0.30
C GLY A 268 -14.40 -15.97 -1.07
N SER A 269 -15.04 -14.80 -1.18
CA SER A 269 -15.57 -14.30 -2.45
C SER A 269 -14.50 -13.61 -3.30
N VAL A 270 -14.70 -13.62 -4.62
CA VAL A 270 -13.92 -12.84 -5.58
C VAL A 270 -14.80 -11.75 -6.18
N ASN A 271 -14.56 -10.49 -5.80
CA ASN A 271 -15.34 -9.36 -6.29
C ASN A 271 -14.77 -8.82 -7.61
N TYR A 272 -15.64 -8.31 -8.47
CA TYR A 272 -15.22 -7.62 -9.70
C TYR A 272 -15.69 -6.17 -9.64
N VAL A 273 -14.76 -5.24 -9.77
CA VAL A 273 -15.01 -3.80 -9.70
C VAL A 273 -14.62 -3.18 -11.03
N ASN A 274 -15.59 -2.62 -11.73
CA ASN A 274 -15.35 -1.95 -13.00
C ASN A 274 -15.36 -0.44 -12.77
N PHE A 275 -14.28 0.22 -13.18
CA PHE A 275 -14.17 1.67 -13.23
C PHE A 275 -14.37 2.12 -14.68
N ASP A 276 -15.44 2.86 -14.91
CA ASP A 276 -15.76 3.44 -16.19
C ASP A 276 -14.82 4.62 -16.45
N ILE A 277 -13.85 4.35 -17.32
CA ILE A 277 -12.77 5.26 -17.66
C ILE A 277 -12.79 5.40 -19.17
N VAL A 278 -12.97 6.64 -19.64
CA VAL A 278 -13.15 6.94 -21.07
C VAL A 278 -11.90 7.63 -21.58
N LYS A 279 -11.32 7.10 -22.65
CA LYS A 279 -10.28 7.81 -23.40
C LYS A 279 -10.96 8.90 -24.20
N VAL A 280 -10.60 10.15 -23.95
CA VAL A 280 -11.17 11.31 -24.63
C VAL A 280 -10.06 11.99 -25.42
N ARG A 281 -10.30 12.19 -26.71
CA ARG A 281 -9.39 12.98 -27.55
C ARG A 281 -9.80 14.45 -27.46
N ARG A 282 -8.97 15.23 -26.79
CA ARG A 282 -9.14 16.68 -26.67
C ARG A 282 -8.42 17.36 -27.79
N ILE A 283 -9.11 18.26 -28.49
CA ILE A 283 -8.56 18.95 -29.65
C ILE A 283 -8.70 20.45 -29.41
N LEU A 284 -7.62 21.18 -29.62
CA LEU A 284 -7.63 22.63 -29.69
C LEU A 284 -7.39 23.03 -31.15
N LEU A 285 -8.46 23.42 -31.84
CA LEU A 285 -8.39 23.93 -33.19
C LEU A 285 -8.11 25.42 -33.17
N ARG A 286 -7.22 25.90 -34.05
CA ARG A 286 -7.12 27.31 -34.40
C ARG A 286 -7.85 27.51 -35.72
N ALA A 287 -9.03 28.13 -35.67
CA ALA A 287 -9.90 28.30 -36.82
C ALA A 287 -9.62 29.64 -37.53
N ILE A 288 -9.37 29.56 -38.83
CA ILE A 288 -9.11 30.70 -39.71
C ILE A 288 -10.05 30.69 -40.92
N ASP A 289 -10.33 31.87 -41.46
CA ASP A 289 -11.04 32.03 -42.73
C ASP A 289 -10.13 31.74 -43.94
N LYS A 290 -10.69 31.76 -45.16
CA LYS A 290 -9.93 31.59 -46.41
C LYS A 290 -8.83 32.65 -46.63
N ARG A 291 -8.85 33.74 -45.87
CA ARG A 291 -7.89 34.86 -45.93
C ARG A 291 -6.83 34.77 -44.82
N GLY A 292 -6.87 33.74 -43.98
CA GLY A 292 -5.96 33.54 -42.86
C GLY A 292 -6.28 34.36 -41.61
N GLN A 293 -7.45 35.01 -41.54
CA GLN A 293 -7.91 35.73 -40.35
C GLN A 293 -8.61 34.77 -39.39
N VAL A 294 -8.39 34.96 -38.10
CA VAL A 294 -9.03 34.13 -37.06
C VAL A 294 -10.55 34.32 -37.08
N LEU A 295 -11.29 33.24 -36.83
CA LEU A 295 -12.75 33.34 -36.73
C LEU A 295 -13.17 34.20 -35.53
N PRO A 296 -14.32 34.91 -35.64
CA PRO A 296 -14.77 35.79 -34.58
C PRO A 296 -15.13 34.99 -33.32
N LYS A 297 -14.75 35.55 -32.17
CA LYS A 297 -15.16 35.05 -30.85
C LYS A 297 -16.68 34.98 -30.76
N ASN A 298 -17.19 34.03 -29.98
CA ASN A 298 -18.60 33.80 -29.71
C ASN A 298 -19.40 33.22 -30.89
N ALA A 299 -18.75 32.86 -32.00
CA ALA A 299 -19.39 32.05 -33.04
C ALA A 299 -19.70 30.64 -32.51
N SER A 300 -20.86 30.10 -32.84
CA SER A 300 -21.31 28.79 -32.41
C SER A 300 -20.71 27.70 -33.27
N VAL A 301 -20.19 26.65 -32.65
CA VAL A 301 -19.65 25.46 -33.31
C VAL A 301 -20.65 24.33 -33.14
N LEU A 302 -21.13 23.81 -34.26
CA LEU A 302 -22.17 22.80 -34.34
C LEU A 302 -21.62 21.52 -34.99
N ASP A 303 -22.22 20.38 -34.67
CA ASP A 303 -21.96 19.13 -35.38
C ASP A 303 -22.68 19.08 -36.74
N LYS A 304 -22.55 17.95 -37.45
CA LYS A 304 -23.23 17.71 -38.74
C LYS A 304 -24.76 17.81 -38.65
N ASP A 305 -25.34 17.50 -37.50
CA ASP A 305 -26.79 17.45 -37.23
C ASP A 305 -27.30 18.79 -36.63
N ASP A 306 -26.47 19.84 -36.66
CA ASP A 306 -26.76 21.18 -36.13
C ASP A 306 -26.94 21.21 -34.59
N ASN A 307 -26.43 20.20 -33.87
CA ASN A 307 -26.35 20.25 -32.40
C ASN A 307 -25.19 21.14 -31.96
N TYR A 308 -25.43 21.95 -30.93
CA TYR A 308 -24.39 22.78 -30.34
C TYR A 308 -23.33 21.93 -29.63
N LEU A 309 -22.07 22.12 -30.02
CA LEU A 309 -20.92 21.49 -29.39
C LEU A 309 -20.20 22.45 -28.45
N THR A 310 -19.82 23.63 -28.97
CA THR A 310 -18.98 24.61 -28.27
C THR A 310 -19.03 25.96 -28.97
N THR A 311 -18.18 26.89 -28.56
CA THR A 311 -18.08 28.25 -29.10
C THR A 311 -16.64 28.62 -29.41
N VAL A 312 -16.43 29.46 -30.42
CA VAL A 312 -15.11 30.03 -30.76
C VAL A 312 -14.65 30.98 -29.64
N LEU A 313 -13.48 30.68 -29.09
CA LEU A 313 -12.81 31.44 -28.04
C LEU A 313 -11.91 32.53 -28.64
N ASP A 314 -11.13 33.21 -27.79
CA ASP A 314 -10.13 34.18 -28.22
C ASP A 314 -9.11 33.55 -29.20
N ASP A 315 -8.63 34.38 -30.13
CA ASP A 315 -7.70 34.00 -31.22
C ASP A 315 -8.20 32.91 -32.18
N GLY A 316 -9.53 32.75 -32.29
CA GLY A 316 -10.14 31.74 -33.16
C GLY A 316 -10.00 30.31 -32.62
N ASN A 317 -9.71 30.15 -31.33
CA ASN A 317 -9.51 28.84 -30.74
C ASN A 317 -10.85 28.11 -30.49
N ILE A 318 -10.91 26.82 -30.79
CA ILE A 318 -12.07 25.97 -30.55
C ILE A 318 -11.59 24.74 -29.78
N PHE A 319 -12.18 24.50 -28.60
CA PHE A 319 -11.87 23.33 -27.79
C PHE A 319 -12.95 22.27 -27.94
N LEU A 320 -12.56 21.07 -28.39
CA LEU A 320 -13.43 19.91 -28.59
C LEU A 320 -13.03 18.78 -27.64
N ASN A 321 -14.04 18.05 -27.15
CA ASN A 321 -13.87 16.94 -26.22
C ASN A 321 -14.58 15.69 -26.77
N GLY A 322 -13.91 14.89 -27.60
CA GLY A 322 -14.43 13.61 -28.12
C GLY A 322 -15.18 13.64 -29.46
N ASN A 323 -15.10 14.74 -30.22
CA ASN A 323 -15.71 14.89 -31.57
C ASN A 323 -14.67 14.81 -32.69
N GLU A 324 -13.69 13.92 -32.58
CA GLU A 324 -12.71 13.73 -33.64
C GLU A 324 -13.33 13.22 -34.95
N GLY A 325 -13.04 13.89 -36.06
CA GLY A 325 -13.46 13.42 -37.39
C GLY A 325 -14.91 13.71 -37.76
N GLU A 326 -15.67 14.42 -36.92
CA GLU A 326 -16.98 14.95 -37.30
C GLU A 326 -16.85 16.20 -38.15
N GLU A 327 -17.81 16.41 -39.05
CA GLU A 327 -17.93 17.69 -39.76
C GLU A 327 -18.42 18.75 -38.78
N LEU A 328 -17.66 19.85 -38.68
CA LEU A 328 -17.95 20.95 -37.78
C LEU A 328 -18.43 22.15 -38.58
N LYS A 329 -19.60 22.69 -38.21
CA LYS A 329 -20.15 23.92 -38.79
C LYS A 329 -19.95 25.06 -37.81
N VAL A 330 -19.51 26.22 -38.30
CA VAL A 330 -19.43 27.44 -37.50
C VAL A 330 -20.51 28.41 -37.98
N VAL A 331 -21.27 28.98 -37.04
CA VAL A 331 -22.26 30.02 -37.29
C VAL A 331 -21.88 31.26 -36.49
N ASP A 332 -21.60 32.36 -37.19
CA ASP A 332 -21.30 33.63 -36.55
C ASP A 332 -22.57 34.36 -36.05
N LEU A 333 -22.38 35.50 -35.38
CA LEU A 333 -23.48 36.31 -34.84
C LEU A 333 -24.35 36.95 -35.94
N ASP A 334 -23.83 37.09 -37.15
CA ASP A 334 -24.51 37.65 -38.31
C ASP A 334 -25.27 36.56 -39.10
N GLY A 335 -25.14 35.29 -38.70
CA GLY A 335 -25.79 34.13 -39.32
C GLY A 335 -25.02 33.50 -40.48
N ASN A 336 -23.78 33.95 -40.74
CA ASN A 336 -22.94 33.31 -41.75
C ASN A 336 -22.50 31.94 -41.27
N ARG A 337 -22.61 30.95 -42.17
CA ARG A 337 -22.25 29.57 -41.89
C ARG A 337 -21.02 29.18 -42.70
N CYS A 338 -20.09 28.45 -42.08
CA CYS A 338 -19.02 27.77 -42.79
C CYS A 338 -18.74 26.39 -42.22
N SER A 339 -18.15 25.52 -43.04
CA SER A 339 -17.70 24.19 -42.60
C SER A 339 -16.20 24.24 -42.33
N LEU A 340 -15.76 23.67 -41.21
CA LEU A 340 -14.35 23.61 -40.83
C LEU A 340 -13.69 22.37 -41.42
N GLU A 341 -12.66 22.59 -42.24
CA GLU A 341 -11.75 21.52 -42.64
C GLU A 341 -10.50 21.52 -41.76
N TYR A 342 -10.23 20.39 -41.12
CA TYR A 342 -9.04 20.17 -40.30
C TYR A 342 -8.52 18.74 -40.47
N LYS A 343 -7.23 18.53 -40.19
CA LYS A 343 -6.61 17.21 -40.19
C LYS A 343 -5.98 16.95 -38.84
N LEU A 344 -6.34 15.81 -38.25
CA LEU A 344 -5.69 15.30 -37.04
C LEU A 344 -4.74 14.17 -37.41
N ALA A 345 -3.78 13.88 -36.53
CA ALA A 345 -2.96 12.68 -36.66
C ALA A 345 -3.84 11.41 -36.60
N GLU A 346 -3.45 10.33 -37.25
CA GLU A 346 -4.21 9.06 -37.17
C GLU A 346 -4.22 8.47 -35.75
N LYS A 347 -3.17 8.71 -34.97
CA LYS A 347 -3.05 8.23 -33.59
C LYS A 347 -2.99 9.41 -32.62
N PRO A 348 -3.87 9.45 -31.61
CA PRO A 348 -3.83 10.49 -30.60
C PRO A 348 -2.59 10.36 -29.72
N ASP A 349 -1.98 11.49 -29.37
CA ASP A 349 -0.91 11.53 -28.38
C ASP A 349 -1.50 11.49 -26.96
N LEU A 350 -1.46 10.31 -26.34
CA LEU A 350 -1.99 10.06 -24.99
C LEU A 350 -1.23 10.83 -23.88
N LYS A 351 -0.08 11.45 -24.21
CA LYS A 351 0.72 12.23 -23.25
C LYS A 351 0.38 13.72 -23.26
N SER A 352 -0.22 14.23 -24.34
CA SER A 352 -0.65 15.63 -24.42
C SER A 352 -2.02 15.83 -23.76
N TYR A 353 -2.25 17.02 -23.21
CA TYR A 353 -3.58 17.40 -22.70
C TYR A 353 -4.60 17.62 -23.82
N PHE A 354 -4.14 18.11 -24.96
CA PHE A 354 -4.92 18.33 -26.17
C PHE A 354 -4.00 18.29 -27.39
N GLU A 355 -4.56 17.90 -28.52
CA GLU A 355 -3.90 18.00 -29.82
C GLU A 355 -4.21 19.35 -30.45
N ASN A 356 -3.17 20.03 -30.95
CA ASN A 356 -3.34 21.28 -31.69
C ASN A 356 -3.46 20.98 -33.17
N ALA A 357 -4.44 21.59 -33.83
CA ALA A 357 -4.54 21.58 -35.28
C ALA A 357 -5.07 22.92 -35.80
N GLU A 358 -4.72 23.26 -37.04
CA GLU A 358 -5.30 24.40 -37.73
C GLU A 358 -6.55 23.94 -38.51
N ALA A 359 -7.60 24.76 -38.49
CA ALA A 359 -8.85 24.50 -39.19
C ALA A 359 -9.19 25.66 -40.12
N VAL A 360 -9.58 25.36 -41.36
CA VAL A 360 -9.94 26.37 -42.36
C VAL A 360 -11.45 26.35 -42.59
N CYS A 361 -12.08 27.49 -42.39
CA CYS A 361 -13.50 27.75 -42.63
C CYS A 361 -13.74 27.91 -44.14
N ARG A 362 -14.52 26.99 -44.73
CA ARG A 362 -14.82 26.94 -46.18
C ARG A 362 -16.23 27.38 -46.54
#